data_AF-A0A7Y3JE55-F1
#
_entry.id   AF-A0A7Y3JE55-F1
#
_cell.length_a   1.000
_cell.length_b   1.000
_cell.length_c   1.000
_cell.angle_alpha   90.00
_cell.angle_beta   90.00
_cell.angle_gamma   90.00
#
_symmetry.space_group_name_H-M   'P 1'
#
loop_
_entity.id
_entity.type
_entity.pdbx_description
1 polymer ?
#
loop_
_entity_poly.entity_id
_entity_poly.type
_entity_poly.pdbx_seq_one_letter_code
_entity_poly.pdbx_strand_id
1 'polypeptide(L)' 'MLLIDDADRAWESEPGRDMMYALKAAREQLNMGRDEIGLLLILAGSGESGLRWLVRGNDAPFLGASLKELPQGVDVG' A
#
# COMPACT_ATOMS: atom_id res chain seq x y z
N MET A 1 11.37 4.30 4.65
CA MET A 1 10.36 3.24 4.54
C MET A 1 9.23 3.56 5.49
N LEU A 2 7.98 3.38 5.07
CA LEU A 2 6.79 3.54 5.90
C LEU A 2 5.90 2.30 5.75
N LEU A 3 5.48 1.74 6.87
CA LEU A 3 4.54 0.62 6.96
C LEU A 3 3.19 1.14 7.43
N ILE A 4 2.13 0.77 6.72
CA ILE A 4 0.76 1.03 7.11
C ILE A 4 0.15 -0.31 7.46
N ASP A 5 -0.20 -0.49 8.72
CA ASP A 5 -0.96 -1.64 9.17
C ASP A 5 -2.46 -1.38 8.98
N ASP A 6 -3.24 -2.45 8.79
CA ASP A 6 -4.69 -2.38 8.55
C ASP A 6 -5.10 -1.38 7.44
N ALA A 7 -4.36 -1.36 6.33
CA ALA A 7 -4.59 -0.44 5.22
C ALA A 7 -5.95 -0.65 4.53
N ASP A 8 -6.46 -1.87 4.55
CA ASP A 8 -7.81 -2.22 4.11
C ASP A 8 -8.87 -1.51 4.94
N ARG A 9 -8.73 -1.50 6.28
CA ARG A 9 -9.63 -0.77 7.17
C ARG A 9 -9.51 0.75 7.00
N ALA A 10 -8.29 1.28 6.84
CA ALA A 10 -8.10 2.71 6.60
C ALA A 10 -8.82 3.19 5.33
N TRP A 11 -8.80 2.36 4.27
CA TRP A 11 -9.45 2.63 2.98
C TRP A 11 -10.98 2.79 3.07
N GLU A 12 -11.62 2.24 4.10
CA GLU A 12 -13.08 2.35 4.28
C GLU A 12 -13.54 3.77 4.64
N SER A 13 -12.62 4.62 5.10
CA SER A 13 -12.89 6.01 5.51
C SER A 13 -12.40 7.02 4.48
N GLU A 14 -13.10 8.15 4.34
CA GLU A 14 -12.67 9.26 3.47
C GLU A 14 -11.29 9.83 3.88
N PRO A 15 -11.00 10.14 5.17
CA PRO A 15 -9.67 10.60 5.56
C PRO A 15 -8.56 9.59 5.27
N GLY A 16 -8.86 8.29 5.39
CA GLY A 16 -7.91 7.23 5.04
C GLY A 16 -7.63 7.18 3.53
N ARG A 17 -8.65 7.38 2.68
CA ARG A 17 -8.45 7.48 1.23
C ARG A 17 -7.57 8.69 0.88
N ASP A 18 -7.86 9.85 1.46
CA ASP A 18 -7.06 11.06 1.26
C ASP A 18 -5.60 10.86 1.68
N MET A 19 -5.38 10.19 2.81
CA MET A 19 -4.04 9.79 3.26
C MET A 19 -3.32 8.91 2.23
N MET A 20 -4.00 7.91 1.66
CA MET A 20 -3.39 7.01 0.65
C MET A 20 -2.96 7.79 -0.59
N TYR A 21 -3.78 8.72 -1.07
CA TYR A 21 -3.42 9.58 -2.21
C TYR A 21 -2.29 10.55 -1.88
N ALA A 22 -2.28 11.13 -0.68
CA ALA A 22 -1.19 11.98 -0.24
C ALA A 22 0.14 11.21 -0.16
N LEU A 23 0.11 9.99 0.38
CA LEU A 23 1.28 9.11 0.45
C LEU A 23 1.78 8.68 -0.92
N LYS A 24 0.88 8.37 -1.86
CA LYS A 24 1.22 8.14 -3.27
C LYS A 24 1.98 9.34 -3.83
N ALA A 25 1.44 10.55 -3.68
CA ALA A 25 2.04 11.76 -4.22
C ALA A 25 3.42 12.05 -3.57
N ALA A 26 3.56 11.82 -2.27
CA ALA A 26 4.83 11.94 -1.57
C ALA A 26 5.86 10.91 -2.09
N ARG A 27 5.46 9.65 -2.28
CA ARG A 27 6.32 8.60 -2.84
C ARG A 27 6.81 8.96 -4.23
N GLU A 28 5.91 9.44 -5.08
CA GLU A 28 6.24 9.85 -6.44
C GLU A 28 7.25 11.00 -6.44
N GLN A 29 7.02 12.04 -5.65
CA GLN A 29 7.96 13.16 -5.54
C GLN A 29 9.33 12.75 -4.99
N LEU A 30 9.36 11.89 -3.97
CA LEU A 30 10.61 11.46 -3.34
C LEU A 30 11.41 10.48 -4.20
N ASN A 31 10.77 9.73 -5.09
CA ASN A 31 11.43 8.77 -5.98
C ASN A 31 11.68 9.32 -7.39
N MET A 32 11.15 10.50 -7.73
CA MET A 32 11.28 11.08 -9.07
C MET A 32 12.73 11.45 -9.39
N GLY A 33 13.26 10.91 -10.50
CA GLY A 33 14.58 11.25 -11.01
C GLY A 33 15.75 10.79 -10.15
N ARG A 34 15.53 9.79 -9.27
CA ARG A 34 16.55 9.22 -8.39
C ARG A 34 16.83 7.77 -8.75
N ASP A 35 18.10 7.39 -8.66
CA ASP A 35 18.52 5.98 -8.78
C ASP A 35 18.27 5.20 -7.48
N GLU A 36 18.18 5.91 -6.35
CA GLU A 36 17.90 5.36 -5.03
C GLU A 36 16.42 5.53 -4.63
N ILE A 37 15.92 4.60 -3.82
CA ILE A 37 14.55 4.63 -3.31
C ILE A 37 14.46 5.67 -2.17
N GLY A 38 13.83 6.82 -2.44
CA GLY A 38 13.57 7.85 -1.43
C GLY A 38 12.45 7.48 -0.45
N LEU A 39 11.37 6.86 -0.94
CA LEU A 39 10.27 6.35 -0.11
C LEU A 39 9.78 4.99 -0.61
N LEU A 40 9.85 4.01 0.29
CA LEU A 40 9.20 2.71 0.17
C LEU A 40 7.94 2.71 1.04
N LEU A 41 6.79 2.42 0.44
CA LEU A 41 5.52 2.19 1.13
C LEU A 41 5.23 0.70 1.17
N ILE A 42 4.94 0.18 2.36
CA ILE A 42 4.47 -1.18 2.57
C ILE A 42 3.10 -1.08 3.22
N LEU A 43 2.10 -1.74 2.64
CA LEU A 43 0.72 -1.73 3.13
C LEU A 43 0.35 -3.17 3.50
N ALA A 44 0.07 -3.37 4.78
CA ALA A 44 -0.41 -4.62 5.33
C ALA A 44 -1.91 -4.51 5.62
N GLY A 45 -2.61 -5.64 5.57
CA GLY A 45 -4.04 -5.70 5.81
C GLY A 45 -4.46 -7.13 6.10
N SER A 46 -5.68 -7.26 6.59
CA SER A 46 -6.23 -8.52 7.08
C SER A 46 -6.67 -9.47 5.95
N GLY A 47 -6.91 -8.96 4.74
CA GLY A 47 -7.32 -9.78 3.59
C GLY A 47 -6.93 -9.23 2.22
N GLU A 48 -6.70 -10.15 1.27
CA GLU A 48 -6.36 -9.84 -0.12
C GLU A 48 -7.42 -8.95 -0.78
N SER A 49 -8.70 -9.22 -0.53
CA SER A 49 -9.81 -8.49 -1.14
C SER A 49 -9.80 -6.99 -0.81
N GLY A 50 -9.44 -6.62 0.41
CA GLY A 50 -9.34 -5.22 0.84
C GLY A 50 -8.17 -4.50 0.15
N LEU A 51 -6.99 -5.12 0.15
CA LEU A 51 -5.80 -4.55 -0.48
C LEU A 51 -5.88 -4.47 -2.00
N ARG A 52 -6.69 -5.33 -2.66
CA ARG A 52 -6.89 -5.27 -4.12
C ARG A 52 -7.46 -3.93 -4.60
N TRP A 53 -8.30 -3.27 -3.81
CA TRP A 53 -8.84 -1.95 -4.15
C TRP A 53 -7.77 -0.86 -4.22
N LEU A 54 -6.67 -1.05 -3.48
CA LEU A 54 -5.56 -0.11 -3.46
C LEU A 54 -4.69 -0.20 -4.72
N VAL A 55 -4.73 -1.33 -5.44
CA VAL A 55 -3.82 -1.62 -6.57
C VAL A 55 -4.52 -1.92 -7.90
N ARG A 56 -5.84 -2.13 -7.91
CA ARG A 56 -6.63 -2.41 -9.12
C ARG A 56 -7.84 -1.48 -9.24
N GLY A 57 -8.09 -1.02 -10.47
CA GLY A 57 -9.18 -0.08 -10.78
C GLY A 57 -8.63 1.26 -11.28
N ASN A 58 -9.49 2.04 -11.92
CA ASN A 58 -9.11 3.32 -12.54
C ASN A 58 -8.67 4.38 -11.50
N ASP A 59 -9.25 4.32 -10.31
CA ASP A 59 -9.01 5.26 -9.21
C ASP A 59 -8.27 4.59 -8.04
N ALA A 60 -7.39 3.62 -8.34
CA ALA A 60 -6.58 2.99 -7.30
C ALA A 60 -5.35 3.85 -6.99
N PRO A 61 -5.08 4.21 -5.71
CA PRO A 61 -3.94 5.07 -5.34
C PRO A 61 -2.58 4.43 -5.66
N PHE A 62 -2.49 3.10 -5.69
CA PHE A 62 -1.24 2.39 -5.96
C PHE A 62 -1.38 1.45 -7.16
N LEU A 63 -2.03 1.92 -8.23
CA LEU A 63 -2.17 1.18 -9.47
C LEU A 63 -0.82 0.61 -9.94
N GLY A 64 -0.78 -0.70 -10.19
CA GLY A 64 0.42 -1.41 -10.65
C GLY A 64 1.43 -1.74 -9.55
N ALA A 65 1.18 -1.38 -8.28
CA ALA A 65 1.99 -1.86 -7.16
C ALA A 65 1.86 -3.38 -6.99
N SER A 66 2.92 -4.01 -6.49
CA SER A 66 2.94 -5.45 -6.23
C SER A 66 2.06 -5.79 -5.03
N LEU A 67 1.15 -6.75 -5.21
CA LEU A 67 0.42 -7.38 -4.13
C LEU A 67 1.03 -8.76 -3.87
N LYS A 68 1.42 -9.02 -2.63
CA LYS A 68 2.04 -10.28 -2.22
C LYS A 68 1.37 -10.79 -0.95
N GLU A 69 0.99 -12.07 -0.95
CA GLU A 69 0.56 -12.73 0.27
C GLU A 69 1.77 -12.97 1.18
N LEU A 70 1.58 -12.67 2.47
CA LEU A 70 2.57 -13.05 3.46
C LEU A 70 2.56 -14.57 3.60
N PRO A 71 3.74 -15.20 3.75
CA PRO A 71 3.79 -16.62 4.03
C PRO A 71 3.01 -16.89 5.33
N GLN A 72 2.09 -17.86 5.28
CA GLN A 72 1.50 -18.37 6.51
C GLN A 72 2.65 -18.87 7.40
N GLY A 73 2.63 -18.49 8.68
CA GLY A 73 3.65 -18.94 9.62
C GLY A 73 3.78 -20.46 9.50
N VAL A 74 5.00 -20.94 9.29
CA VAL A 74 5.26 -22.38 9.25
C VAL A 74 4.84 -22.92 10.61
N ASP A 75 3.88 -23.85 10.60
CA ASP A 75 3.50 -24.60 11.78
C ASP A 75 4.73 -25.38 12.25
N VAL A 76 5.40 -24.86 13.28
CA VAL A 76 6.46 -25.54 14.00
C VAL A 76 5.78 -26.43 15.02
N GLY A 77 5.32 -27.58 14.53
CA GLY A 77 4.66 -28.62 15.33
C GLY A 77 5.50 -29.13 16.51
#